data_AF-A0A928YZS1-F1
#
_entry.id   AF-A0A928YZS1-F1
#
_cell.length_a   1.000
_cell.length_b   1.000
_cell.length_c   1.000
_cell.angle_alpha   90.00
_cell.angle_beta   90.00
_cell.angle_gamma   90.00
#
_symmetry.space_group_name_H-M   'P 1'
#
loop_
_entity.id
_entity.type
_entity.pdbx_description
1 polymer ?
#
loop_
_entity_poly.entity_id
_entity_poly.type
_entity_poly.pdbx_seq_one_letter_code
_entity_poly.pdbx_strand_id
1 'polypeptide(L)'
;VAIALLLLEVGRAGQLAELLKSSVLRFLGDISYSLFLTHTPVMGVVFFVGQRILGVSAISDAVCLVASIVICSAFATIVWISVEKPAISWSQSIKLPTIAKAV
;
A
#
# COMPACT_ATOMS: atom_id res chain seq x y z
N VAL A 1 12.94 10.46 -16.17
CA VAL A 1 13.90 9.98 -17.19
C VAL A 1 14.78 8.85 -16.65
N ALA A 2 15.51 9.04 -15.55
CA ALA A 2 16.36 7.99 -14.96
C ALA A 2 15.61 6.66 -14.66
N ILE A 3 14.41 6.73 -14.11
CA ILE A 3 13.57 5.55 -13.80
C ILE A 3 13.15 4.81 -15.07
N ALA A 4 12.84 5.54 -16.14
CA ALA A 4 12.44 4.96 -17.42
C ALA A 4 13.61 4.22 -18.10
N LEU A 5 14.82 4.77 -18.00
CA LEU A 5 16.04 4.12 -18.50
C LEU A 5 16.37 2.86 -17.70
N LEU A 6 16.24 2.90 -16.37
CA LEU A 6 16.40 1.73 -15.51
C LEU A 6 15.39 0.63 -15.83
N LEU A 7 14.11 0.99 -16.03
CA LEU A 7 13.08 0.02 -16.41
C LEU A 7 13.34 -0.59 -17.80
N LEU A 8 13.87 0.20 -18.74
CA LEU A 8 14.23 -0.30 -20.07
C LEU A 8 15.39 -1.30 -20.00
N GLU A 9 16.43 -1.02 -19.20
CA GLU A 9 17.57 -1.94 -19.03
C GLU A 9 17.15 -3.23 -18.31
N VAL A 10 16.36 -3.13 -17.24
CA VAL A 10 15.86 -4.29 -16.50
C VAL A 10 14.87 -5.12 -17.32
N GLY A 11 14.05 -4.47 -18.16
CA GLY A 11 13.16 -5.14 -19.09
C GLY A 11 13.90 -5.85 -20.22
N ARG A 12 14.98 -5.25 -20.73
CA ARG A 12 15.84 -5.86 -21.74
C ARG A 12 16.59 -7.08 -21.21
N ALA A 13 16.92 -7.08 -19.91
CA ALA A 13 17.50 -8.25 -19.23
C ALA A 13 16.50 -9.40 -18.98
N GLY A 14 15.21 -9.22 -19.27
CA GLY A 14 14.17 -10.22 -18.99
C GLY A 14 13.88 -10.44 -17.49
N GLN A 15 14.57 -9.70 -16.61
CA GLN A 15 14.50 -9.84 -15.15
C GLN A 15 13.33 -9.07 -14.52
N LEU A 16 12.59 -8.28 -15.31
CA LEU A 16 11.40 -7.57 -14.86
C LEU A 16 10.40 -8.51 -14.17
N ALA A 17 10.16 -9.68 -14.77
CA ALA A 17 9.23 -10.67 -14.23
C ALA A 17 9.74 -11.32 -12.94
N GLU A 18 11.06 -11.46 -12.78
CA GLU A 18 11.69 -12.06 -11.60
C GLU A 18 11.73 -11.08 -10.42
N LEU A 19 12.01 -9.81 -10.70
CA LEU A 19 11.90 -8.72 -9.73
C LEU A 19 10.45 -8.53 -9.25
N LEU A 20 9.47 -8.57 -10.15
CA LEU A 20 8.05 -8.54 -9.77
C LEU A 20 7.60 -9.80 -9.00
N LYS A 21 8.26 -10.94 -9.23
CA LYS A 21 8.02 -12.17 -8.46
C LYS A 21 8.56 -12.11 -7.03
N SER A 22 9.42 -11.15 -6.71
CA SER A 22 9.95 -10.96 -5.37
C SER A 22 8.81 -10.77 -4.37
N SER A 23 8.81 -11.57 -3.30
CA SER A 23 7.78 -11.55 -2.26
C SER A 23 7.65 -10.17 -1.61
N VAL A 24 8.75 -9.41 -1.53
CA VAL A 24 8.79 -8.08 -0.94
C VAL A 24 8.12 -7.04 -1.84
N LEU A 25 8.41 -7.04 -3.14
CA LEU A 25 7.77 -6.12 -4.09
C LEU A 25 6.27 -6.40 -4.21
N ARG A 26 5.92 -7.70 -4.18
CA ARG A 26 4.54 -8.13 -4.23
C ARG A 26 3.79 -7.78 -2.95
N PHE A 27 4.39 -7.99 -1.77
CA PHE A 27 3.83 -7.53 -0.49
C PHE A 27 3.65 -6.01 -0.45
N LEU A 28 4.65 -5.24 -0.92
CA LEU A 28 4.57 -3.78 -0.95
C LEU A 28 3.48 -3.30 -1.92
N GLY A 29 3.33 -3.96 -3.07
CA GLY A 29 2.24 -3.73 -4.01
C GLY A 29 0.89 -4.08 -3.42
N ASP A 30 0.79 -5.21 -2.72
CA ASP A 30 -0.44 -5.69 -2.10
C ASP A 30 -0.94 -4.73 -1.01
N ILE A 31 -0.06 -4.18 -0.16
CA ILE A 31 -0.45 -3.20 0.87
C ILE A 31 -0.62 -1.78 0.32
N SER A 32 -0.16 -1.50 -0.90
CA SER A 32 -0.12 -0.14 -1.47
C SER A 32 -1.51 0.50 -1.57
N TYR A 33 -2.52 -0.31 -1.91
CA TYR A 33 -3.91 0.15 -2.02
C TYR A 33 -4.48 0.51 -0.65
N SER A 34 -4.34 -0.39 0.33
CA SER A 34 -4.71 -0.13 1.72
C SER A 34 -3.99 1.10 2.30
N LEU A 35 -2.71 1.29 1.96
CA LEU A 35 -1.93 2.46 2.39
C LEU A 35 -2.45 3.75 1.75
N PHE A 36 -2.75 3.75 0.46
CA PHE A 36 -3.33 4.91 -0.22
C PHE A 36 -4.68 5.33 0.38
N LEU A 37 -5.52 4.38 0.77
CA LEU A 37 -6.83 4.68 1.34
C LEU A 37 -6.74 5.18 2.79
N THR A 38 -5.75 4.72 3.55
CA THR A 38 -5.65 5.00 4.99
C THR A 38 -4.65 6.11 5.34
N HIS A 39 -3.73 6.49 4.45
CA HIS A 39 -2.67 7.46 4.78
C HIS A 39 -3.20 8.83 5.21
N THR A 40 -4.21 9.38 4.53
CA THR A 40 -4.80 10.70 4.81
C THR A 40 -5.47 10.77 6.18
N PRO A 41 -6.42 9.87 6.54
CA PRO A 41 -7.04 9.91 7.85
C PRO A 41 -6.04 9.59 8.97
N VAL A 42 -5.14 8.62 8.75
CA VAL A 42 -4.13 8.24 9.77
C VAL A 42 -3.15 9.39 10.03
N MET A 43 -2.61 10.03 8.98
CA MET A 43 -1.76 11.22 9.17
C MET A 43 -2.49 12.33 9.91
N GLY A 44 -3.75 12.61 9.56
CA GLY A 44 -4.56 13.61 10.23
C GLY A 44 -4.67 13.34 11.74
N VAL A 45 -4.97 12.10 12.13
CA VAL A 45 -5.05 11.69 13.54
C VAL A 45 -3.69 11.78 14.23
N VAL A 46 -2.61 11.29 13.60
CA VAL A 46 -1.27 11.30 14.20
C VAL A 46 -0.77 12.73 14.41
N PHE A 47 -0.94 13.62 13.44
CA PHE A 47 -0.57 15.04 13.59
C PHE A 47 -1.44 15.76 14.60
N PHE A 48 -2.76 15.53 14.60
CA PHE A 48 -3.66 16.15 15.57
C PHE A 48 -3.31 15.74 17.01
N VAL A 49 -3.12 14.45 17.26
CA VAL A 49 -2.76 13.92 18.58
C VAL A 49 -1.33 14.32 18.95
N GLY A 50 -0.39 14.19 18.01
CA GLY A 50 1.02 14.49 18.23
C GLY A 50 1.25 15.97 18.56
N GLN A 51 0.66 16.90 17.81
CA GLN A 51 0.75 18.33 18.11
C GLN A 51 0.01 18.70 19.40
N ARG A 52 -1.01 17.95 19.82
CA ARG A 52 -1.71 18.17 21.09
C ARG A 52 -0.85 17.78 22.30
N ILE A 53 -0.03 16.75 22.18
CA ILE A 53 0.83 16.23 23.25
C ILE A 53 2.19 16.95 23.29
N LEU A 54 2.84 17.11 22.15
CA LEU A 54 4.21 17.64 22.03
C LEU A 54 4.26 19.16 21.78
N GLY A 55 3.12 19.78 21.45
CA GLY A 55 3.04 21.18 21.05
C GLY A 55 3.44 21.41 19.59
N VAL A 56 3.30 22.65 19.14
CA VAL A 56 3.63 23.07 17.77
C VAL A 56 5.10 23.50 17.73
N SER A 57 5.96 22.65 17.15
CA SER A 57 7.40 22.88 17.00
C SER A 57 7.94 22.03 15.85
N ALA A 58 9.01 22.48 15.18
CA ALA A 58 9.60 21.75 14.05
C ALA A 58 10.10 20.34 14.42
N ILE A 59 10.53 20.15 15.68
CA ILE A 59 10.95 18.84 16.20
C ILE A 59 9.73 17.92 16.39
N SER A 60 8.62 18.48 16.87
CA SER A 60 7.34 17.78 17.03
C SER A 60 6.83 17.29 15.67
N ASP A 61 6.90 18.14 14.64
CA ASP A 61 6.50 17.76 13.28
C ASP A 61 7.39 16.64 12.71
N ALA A 62 8.71 16.68 12.92
CA ALA A 62 9.61 15.60 12.50
C ALA A 62 9.28 14.26 13.18
N VAL A 63 9.01 14.29 14.49
CA VAL A 63 8.60 13.10 15.25
C VAL A 63 7.24 12.58 14.77
N CYS A 64 6.27 13.48 14.56
CA CYS A 64 4.95 13.14 14.00
C CYS A 64 5.04 12.53 12.61
N LEU A 65 5.98 12.97 11.77
CA LEU A 65 6.18 12.45 10.42
C LEU A 65 6.71 11.02 10.46
N VAL A 66 7.75 10.77 11.26
CA VAL A 66 8.29 9.41 11.46
C VAL A 66 7.24 8.49 12.08
N ALA A 67 6.53 8.96 13.11
CA ALA A 67 5.45 8.21 13.73
C ALA A 67 4.33 7.91 12.72
N SER A 68 3.96 8.87 11.87
CA SER A 68 2.95 8.69 10.83
C SER A 68 3.35 7.61 9.84
N ILE A 69 4.60 7.56 9.38
CA ILE A 69 5.06 6.51 8.46
C ILE A 69 4.92 5.12 9.09
N VAL A 70 5.33 4.98 10.35
CA VAL A 70 5.25 3.71 11.07
C VAL A 70 3.80 3.29 11.31
N ILE A 71 2.98 4.21 11.81
CA ILE A 71 1.57 3.95 12.14
C ILE A 71 0.75 3.69 10.87
N CYS A 72 0.94 4.48 9.79
CA CYS A 72 0.29 4.25 8.50
C CYS A 72 0.66 2.88 7.92
N SER A 73 1.95 2.51 7.94
CA SER A 73 2.39 1.22 7.40
C SER A 73 1.83 0.04 8.19
N ALA A 74 1.83 0.15 9.53
CA ALA A 74 1.23 -0.86 10.40
C ALA A 74 -0.29 -0.98 10.18
N PHE A 75 -0.99 0.15 10.12
CA PHE A 75 -2.44 0.18 9.91
C PHE A 75 -2.82 -0.36 8.53
N ALA A 76 -2.11 0.04 7.47
CA ALA A 76 -2.29 -0.50 6.13
C ALA A 76 -2.08 -2.02 6.08
N THR A 77 -1.08 -2.54 6.81
CA THR A 77 -0.85 -3.99 6.91
C THR A 77 -2.01 -4.70 7.60
N ILE A 78 -2.55 -4.12 8.68
CA ILE A 78 -3.70 -4.68 9.40
C ILE A 78 -4.95 -4.72 8.51
N VAL A 79 -5.23 -3.63 7.80
CA VAL A 79 -6.37 -3.54 6.86
C VAL A 79 -6.20 -4.52 5.71
N TRP A 80 -5.00 -4.63 5.15
CA TRP A 80 -4.71 -5.59 4.09
C TRP A 80 -4.99 -7.03 4.52
N ILE A 81 -4.54 -7.43 5.71
CA ILE A 81 -4.78 -8.78 6.23
C ILE A 81 -6.26 -8.99 6.57
N SER A 82 -6.92 -8.00 7.18
CA SER A 82 -8.26 -8.14 7.75
C SER A 82 -9.40 -7.94 6.74
N VAL A 83 -9.17 -7.16 5.69
CA VAL A 83 -10.21 -6.76 4.73
C VAL A 83 -9.87 -7.27 3.35
N GLU A 84 -8.68 -6.96 2.86
CA GLU A 84 -8.33 -7.17 1.45
C GLU A 84 -8.16 -8.67 1.12
N LYS A 85 -7.39 -9.40 1.94
CA LYS A 85 -7.27 -10.86 1.83
C LYS A 85 -8.62 -11.60 1.86
N PRO A 86 -9.50 -11.39 2.86
CA PRO A 86 -10.78 -12.08 2.91
C PRO A 86 -11.72 -11.64 1.79
N ALA A 87 -11.75 -10.35 1.43
CA ALA A 87 -12.58 -9.84 0.34
C ALA A 87 -12.23 -10.46 -1.03
N ILE A 88 -10.93 -10.65 -1.31
CA ILE A 88 -10.49 -11.36 -2.52
C ILE A 88 -10.97 -12.82 -2.51
N SER A 89 -10.88 -13.51 -1.36
CA SER A 89 -11.37 -14.89 -1.24
C SER A 89 -12.89 -15.01 -1.44
N TRP A 90 -13.64 -14.01 -0.95
CA TRP A 90 -15.09 -13.94 -1.13
C TRP A 90 -15.47 -13.63 -2.57
N SER A 91 -14.75 -12.72 -3.23
CA SER A 91 -14.95 -12.42 -4.65
C SER A 91 -14.72 -13.64 -5.53
N GLN A 92 -13.68 -14.44 -5.25
CA GLN A 92 -13.40 -15.69 -5.97
C GLN A 92 -14.41 -16.81 -5.69
N SER A 93 -15.17 -16.72 -4.59
CA SER A 93 -16.24 -17.66 -4.25
C SER A 93 -17.56 -17.37 -5.00
N ILE A 94 -17.70 -16.18 -5.58
CA ILE A 94 -18.85 -15.84 -6.42
C ILE A 94 -18.58 -16.41 -7.82
N LYS A 95 -19.11 -17.61 -8.10
CA LYS A 95 -19.18 -18.14 -9.46
C LYS A 95 -20.13 -17.27 -10.27
N LEU A 96 -19.58 -16.37 -11.07
CA LEU A 96 -20.36 -15.66 -12.09
C LEU A 96 -21.02 -16.71 -13.00
N PRO A 97 -22.34 -16.63 -13.25
CA PRO A 97 -22.94 -17.47 -14.27
C PRO A 97 -22.23 -17.16 -15.58
N THR A 98 -21.63 -18.19 -16.20
CA THR A 98 -21.10 -18.10 -17.56
C THR A 98 -22.22 -17.54 -18.42
N ILE A 99 -22.13 -16.27 -18.80
CA ILE A 99 -22.98 -15.72 -19.85
C ILE A 99 -22.52 -16.47 -21.09
N ALA A 100 -23.27 -17.52 -21.42
CA ALA A 100 -23.13 -18.22 -22.68
C ALA A 100 -23.18 -17.14 -23.77
N LYS A 101 -22.10 -17.04 -24.54
CA LYS A 101 -22.07 -16.24 -25.76
C LYS A 101 -23.32 -16.58 -26.57
N ALA A 102 -24.28 -15.67 -26.58
CA ALA A 102 -25.26 -15.62 -27.64
C ALA A 102 -24.61 -14.83 -28.78
N VAL A 103 -24.69 -15.42 -29.98
CA VAL A 103 -24.19 -14.98 -31.29
C VAL A 103 -22.80 -15.48 -31.66
#